data_AF-A0A812TMQ4-F1
#
_entry.id   AF-A0A812TMQ4-F1
#
_cell.length_a   1.000
_cell.length_b   1.000
_cell.length_c   1.000
_cell.angle_alpha   90.00
_cell.angle_beta   90.00
_cell.angle_gamma   90.00
#
_symmetry.space_group_name_H-M   'P 1'
#
loop_
_entity.id
_entity.type
_entity.pdbx_description
1 polymer ?
#
loop_
_entity_poly.entity_id
_entity_poly.type
_entity_poly.pdbx_seq_one_letter_code
_entity_poly.pdbx_strand_id
1 'polypeptide(L)'
;MAYRAMPGLYRDIGKALDKLLQQAQGELSIEGAMRWERTFRQLERMVSDISLGRQQDEKLITTQGIQKLQKHLRLAWKCRRQAARERASSRLRRIR
;
A
#
# COMPACT_ATOMS: atom_id res chain seq x y z
N MET A 1 -24.31 1.20 -9.02
CA MET A 1 -23.63 -0.02 -8.51
C MET A 1 -23.15 0.26 -7.10
N ALA A 2 -23.85 -0.25 -6.07
CA ALA A 2 -23.39 -0.12 -4.69
C ALA A 2 -22.30 -1.18 -4.46
N TYR A 3 -21.05 -0.74 -4.30
CA TYR A 3 -19.98 -1.58 -3.77
C TYR A 3 -20.34 -1.92 -2.33
N ARG A 4 -21.14 -2.97 -2.10
CA ARG A 4 -21.15 -3.67 -0.81
C ARG A 4 -19.76 -4.27 -0.66
N ALA A 5 -18.84 -3.51 -0.07
CA ALA A 5 -17.53 -3.98 0.31
C ALA A 5 -17.74 -5.11 1.33
N MET A 6 -17.90 -6.34 0.85
CA MET A 6 -18.05 -7.51 1.70
C MET A 6 -16.84 -7.58 2.64
N PRO A 7 -17.00 -8.02 3.90
CA PRO A 7 -15.89 -8.17 4.86
C PRO A 7 -14.67 -8.93 4.32
N GLY A 8 -14.87 -9.81 3.31
CA GLY A 8 -13.79 -10.47 2.56
C GLY A 8 -12.86 -9.49 1.83
N LEU A 9 -13.41 -8.45 1.20
CA LEU A 9 -12.62 -7.45 0.46
C LEU A 9 -11.67 -6.68 1.37
N TYR A 10 -12.12 -6.29 2.57
CA TYR A 10 -11.25 -5.64 3.57
C TYR A 10 -10.08 -6.54 3.97
N ARG A 11 -10.35 -7.82 4.21
CA ARG A 11 -9.33 -8.82 4.58
C ARG A 11 -8.31 -9.02 3.46
N ASP A 12 -8.77 -9.07 2.21
CA ASP A 12 -7.91 -9.26 1.05
C ASP A 12 -7.04 -8.04 0.77
N ILE A 13 -7.58 -6.83 0.92
CA ILE A 13 -6.80 -5.59 0.86
C ILE A 13 -5.76 -5.56 1.98
N GLY A 14 -6.13 -5.95 3.20
CA GLY A 14 -5.19 -6.04 4.31
C GLY A 14 -4.01 -6.97 4.00
N LYS A 15 -4.28 -8.19 3.53
CA LYS A 15 -3.25 -9.15 3.12
C LYS A 15 -2.37 -8.62 1.97
N ALA A 16 -2.98 -7.92 1.02
CA ALA A 16 -2.26 -7.33 -0.10
C ALA A 16 -1.34 -6.19 0.36
N LEU A 17 -1.80 -5.35 1.31
CA LEU A 17 -0.99 -4.30 1.92
C LEU A 17 0.19 -4.86 2.73
N ASP A 18 -0.01 -5.96 3.46
CA ASP A 18 1.08 -6.61 4.20
C ASP A 18 2.16 -7.14 3.25
N LYS A 19 1.75 -7.81 2.15
CA LYS A 19 2.69 -8.23 1.10
C LYS A 19 3.40 -7.04 0.45
N LEU A 20 2.67 -5.96 0.19
CA LEU A 20 3.22 -4.75 -0.40
C LEU A 20 4.24 -4.08 0.54
N LEU A 21 4.00 -4.09 1.85
CA LEU A 21 4.93 -3.63 2.88
C LEU A 21 6.20 -4.48 2.93
N GLN A 22 6.07 -5.80 2.94
CA GLN A 22 7.23 -6.71 2.91
C GLN A 22 8.09 -6.45 1.67
N GLN A 23 7.47 -6.30 0.50
CA GLN A 23 8.18 -5.99 -0.73
C GLN A 23 8.82 -4.59 -0.73
N ALA A 24 8.24 -3.63 0.00
CA ALA A 24 8.76 -2.26 0.06
C ALA A 24 10.13 -2.16 0.75
N GLN A 25 10.44 -3.11 1.63
CA GLN A 25 11.70 -3.18 2.38
C GLN A 25 12.79 -3.98 1.66
N GLY A 26 12.41 -4.79 0.65
CA GLY A 26 13.36 -5.59 -0.13
C GLY A 26 14.01 -4.83 -1.28
N GLU A 27 15.12 -5.37 -1.79
CA GLU A 27 15.68 -4.91 -3.05
C GLU A 27 14.79 -5.36 -4.21
N LEU A 28 14.30 -4.40 -5.00
CA LEU A 28 13.50 -4.67 -6.19
C LEU A 28 14.33 -4.42 -7.46
N SER A 29 14.14 -5.27 -8.47
CA SER A 29 14.55 -4.97 -9.84
C SER A 29 13.76 -3.76 -10.38
N ILE A 30 14.16 -3.22 -11.55
CA ILE A 30 13.44 -2.11 -12.19
C ILE A 30 11.97 -2.52 -12.46
N GLU A 31 11.77 -3.70 -13.03
CA GLU A 31 10.43 -4.26 -13.24
C GLU A 31 9.67 -4.52 -11.94
N GLY A 32 10.36 -5.01 -10.90
CA GLY A 32 9.78 -5.20 -9.58
C GLY A 32 9.30 -3.88 -8.97
N ALA A 33 10.05 -2.80 -9.13
CA ALA A 33 9.66 -1.47 -8.66
C ALA A 33 8.45 -0.92 -9.41
N MET A 34 8.38 -1.08 -10.74
CA MET A 34 7.20 -0.70 -11.54
C MET A 34 5.96 -1.48 -11.15
N ARG A 35 6.09 -2.80 -10.97
CA ARG A 35 4.99 -3.67 -10.52
C ARG A 35 4.52 -3.27 -9.13
N TRP A 36 5.46 -3.03 -8.21
CA TRP A 36 5.16 -2.57 -6.86
C TRP A 36 4.37 -1.26 -6.87
N GLU A 37 4.78 -0.28 -7.68
CA GLU A 37 4.08 1.01 -7.77
C GLU A 37 2.67 0.89 -8.34
N ARG A 38 2.47 0.04 -9.37
CA ARG A 38 1.12 -0.25 -9.89
C ARG A 38 0.21 -0.86 -8.82
N THR A 39 0.72 -1.86 -8.09
CA THR A 39 -0.03 -2.50 -7.00
C THR A 39 -0.33 -1.51 -5.88
N PHE A 40 0.62 -0.65 -5.52
CA PHE A 40 0.43 0.40 -4.52
C PHE A 40 -0.73 1.34 -4.90
N ARG A 41 -0.71 1.89 -6.13
CA ARG A 41 -1.77 2.80 -6.61
C ARG A 41 -3.13 2.10 -6.69
N GLN A 42 -3.15 0.81 -7.04
CA GLN A 42 -4.40 0.04 -7.03
C GLN A 42 -4.97 -0.11 -5.61
N LEU A 43 -4.14 -0.48 -4.64
CA LEU A 43 -4.57 -0.58 -3.25
C LEU A 43 -4.98 0.78 -2.66
N GLU A 44 -4.28 1.85 -3.02
CA GLU A 44 -4.64 3.21 -2.63
C GLU A 44 -6.05 3.60 -3.11
N ARG A 45 -6.37 3.33 -4.39
CA ARG A 45 -7.73 3.54 -4.92
C ARG A 45 -8.77 2.70 -4.19
N MET A 46 -8.52 1.41 -3.98
CA MET A 46 -9.46 0.54 -3.28
C MET A 46 -9.72 0.99 -1.83
N VAL A 47 -8.69 1.48 -1.13
CA VAL A 47 -8.84 2.05 0.22
C VAL A 47 -9.64 3.36 0.19
N SER A 48 -9.44 4.19 -0.84
CA SER A 48 -10.24 5.40 -1.07
C SER A 48 -11.72 5.07 -1.32
N ASP A 49 -12.00 4.09 -2.18
CA ASP A 49 -13.36 3.64 -2.50
C ASP A 49 -14.07 3.11 -1.26
N ILE A 50 -13.37 2.35 -0.42
CA ILE A 50 -13.88 1.90 0.88
C ILE A 50 -14.17 3.08 1.82
N SER A 51 -13.30 4.09 1.83
CA SER A 51 -13.49 5.29 2.65
C SER A 51 -14.73 6.07 2.22
N LEU A 52 -14.92 6.24 0.91
CA LEU A 52 -16.11 6.88 0.33
C LEU A 52 -17.37 6.06 0.59
N GLY A 53 -17.32 4.75 0.36
CA GLY A 53 -18.44 3.85 0.63
C GLY A 53 -18.89 3.91 2.09
N ARG A 54 -17.95 4.08 3.03
CA ARG A 54 -18.26 4.23 4.45
C ARG A 54 -18.89 5.59 4.81
N GLN A 55 -18.56 6.66 4.09
CA GLN A 55 -19.24 7.96 4.28
C GLN A 55 -20.70 7.90 3.83
N GLN A 56 -21.01 7.04 2.86
CA GLN A 56 -22.35 6.85 2.32
C GLN A 56 -23.14 5.76 3.08
N ASP A 57 -22.46 4.77 3.64
CA ASP A 57 -23.03 3.63 4.36
C ASP A 57 -22.16 3.26 5.58
N GLU A 58 -22.54 3.74 6.77
CA GLU A 58 -21.78 3.60 8.01
C GLU A 58 -21.54 2.15 8.47
N LYS A 59 -22.28 1.17 7.92
CA LYS A 59 -22.34 -0.21 8.43
C LYS A 59 -21.24 -1.14 7.90
N LEU A 60 -20.46 -0.74 6.90
CA LEU A 60 -19.57 -1.67 6.17
C LEU A 60 -18.23 -1.95 6.85
N ILE A 61 -17.52 -0.92 7.35
CA ILE A 61 -16.17 -1.01 7.98
C ILE A 61 -16.08 0.02 9.11
N THR A 62 -15.22 -0.15 10.13
CA THR A 62 -15.01 0.83 11.23
C THR A 62 -13.97 1.90 10.89
N THR A 63 -14.06 3.10 11.51
CA THR A 63 -13.21 4.24 11.11
C THR A 63 -11.75 3.90 11.38
N GLN A 64 -11.52 3.19 12.49
CA GLN A 64 -10.24 2.60 12.87
C GLN A 64 -9.71 1.61 11.82
N GLY A 65 -10.58 0.80 11.22
CA GLY A 65 -10.21 -0.11 10.12
C GLY A 65 -9.66 0.64 8.91
N ILE A 66 -10.34 1.69 8.46
CA ILE A 66 -9.88 2.55 7.35
C ILE A 66 -8.56 3.24 7.71
N GLN A 67 -8.47 3.82 8.89
CA GLN A 67 -7.24 4.47 9.37
C GLN A 67 -6.06 3.50 9.41
N LYS A 68 -6.29 2.23 9.79
CA LYS A 68 -5.27 1.19 9.76
C LYS A 68 -4.78 0.95 8.33
N LEU A 69 -5.67 0.78 7.35
CA LEU A 69 -5.27 0.60 5.94
C LEU A 69 -4.47 1.79 5.41
N GLN A 70 -4.93 3.02 5.68
CA GLN A 70 -4.22 4.24 5.30
C GLN A 70 -2.84 4.37 5.97
N LYS A 71 -2.69 3.92 7.21
CA LYS A 71 -1.39 3.85 7.88
C LYS A 71 -0.45 2.87 7.18
N HIS A 72 -0.94 1.69 6.75
CA HIS A 72 -0.13 0.71 6.03
C HIS A 72 0.33 1.24 4.68
N LEU A 73 -0.54 1.91 3.92
CA LEU A 73 -0.16 2.60 2.67
C LEU A 73 0.96 3.63 2.90
N ARG A 74 0.79 4.51 3.89
CA ARG A 74 1.82 5.51 4.23
C ARG A 74 3.16 4.87 4.62
N LEU A 75 3.13 3.81 5.41
CA LEU A 75 4.32 3.07 5.80
C LEU A 75 5.02 2.43 4.58
N ALA A 76 4.25 1.79 3.70
CA ALA A 76 4.80 1.13 2.52
C ALA A 76 5.52 2.12 1.60
N TRP A 77 4.90 3.27 1.34
CA TRP A 77 5.52 4.34 0.55
C TRP A 77 6.79 4.89 1.21
N LYS A 78 6.77 5.10 2.52
CA LYS A 78 7.94 5.56 3.28
C LYS A 78 9.10 4.56 3.17
N CYS A 79 8.84 3.27 3.41
CA CYS A 79 9.84 2.21 3.28
C CYS A 79 10.44 2.16 1.88
N ARG A 80 9.60 2.24 0.84
CA ARG A 80 10.07 2.18 -0.55
C ARG A 80 11.02 3.34 -0.89
N ARG A 81 10.69 4.56 -0.46
CA ARG A 81 11.55 5.74 -0.66
C ARG A 81 12.87 5.61 0.08
N GLN A 82 12.85 5.06 1.28
CA GLN A 82 14.06 4.82 2.05
C GLN A 82 14.99 3.82 1.34
N ALA A 83 14.47 2.66 0.93
CA ALA A 83 15.24 1.66 0.19
C ALA A 83 15.82 2.21 -1.13
N ALA A 84 15.09 3.08 -1.84
CA ALA A 84 15.60 3.74 -3.03
C ALA A 84 16.77 4.69 -2.74
N ARG A 85 16.72 5.44 -1.64
CA ARG A 85 17.80 6.33 -1.19
C ARG A 85 19.03 5.56 -0.77
N GLU A 86 18.86 4.51 0.04
CA GLU A 86 19.96 3.66 0.49
C GLU A 86 20.69 3.00 -0.69
N ARG A 87 19.96 2.55 -1.72
CA ARG A 87 20.57 2.04 -2.96
C ARG A 87 21.40 3.09 -3.70
N ALA A 88 20.91 4.34 -3.80
CA ALA A 88 21.66 5.42 -4.42
C ALA A 88 22.94 5.76 -3.64
N SER A 89 22.85 5.85 -2.31
CA SER A 89 24.00 6.10 -1.44
C SER A 89 25.04 4.97 -1.48
N SER A 90 24.61 3.71 -1.46
CA SER A 90 25.50 2.55 -1.58
C SER A 90 26.22 2.49 -2.93
N ARG A 91 25.52 2.89 -4.01
CA ARG A 91 26.12 2.96 -5.35
C ARG A 91 27.18 4.06 -5.46
N LEU A 92 26.97 5.21 -4.80
CA LEU A 92 27.97 6.29 -4.73
C LEU A 92 29.23 5.88 -3.94
N ARG A 93 29.09 5.07 -2.87
CA ARG A 93 30.22 4.58 -2.08
C ARG A 93 31.13 3.58 -2.79
N ARG A 94 30.63 2.85 -3.80
CA ARG A 94 31.41 1.85 -4.56
C ARG A 94 32.24 2.44 -5.72
N ILE A 95 32.01 3.72 -6.06
CA ILE A 95 32.70 4.41 -7.16
C ILE A 95 33.85 5.30 -6.62
N ARG A 96 33.93 5.46 -5.30
CA ARG A 96 35.08 6.03 -4.59
C ARG A 96 35.95 4.91 -4.05
#